data_AF-A0AAE0V715-F1
#
_entry.id   AF-A0AAE0V715-F1
#
_cell.length_a   1.000
_cell.length_b   1.000
_cell.length_c   1.000
_cell.angle_alpha   90.00
_cell.angle_beta   90.00
_cell.angle_gamma   90.00
#
_symmetry.space_group_name_H-M   'P 1'
#
loop_
_entity.id
_entity.type
_entity.pdbx_description
1 polymer ?
#
loop_
_entity_poly.entity_id
_entity_poly.type
_entity_poly.pdbx_seq_one_letter_code
_entity_poly.pdbx_strand_id
1 'polypeptide(L)'
;PNVLNQLDLPHQRLFCPILTYKYACDIRVIHLMRERTLGNSPTRQAKQLKENHGEEWLNRLAHYMEECATFADRPSLFPVTFQEPSKPIEVPTNKWLLSVYGKDIMSRLDHIKASITSKFGNILKMDLTKKIIKKLSGHAKGTAPWLSSVGNKRAEILISVLTDQDPQDVALLRQAKGEQLEEERLPIITDNLVSLRISKKELAMYCRRRTRGVENTVRLIECLL
;
A
#
# COMPACT_ATOMS: atom_id res chain seq x y z
N PRO A 1 -29.54 -0.20 -7.12
CA PRO A 1 -29.60 0.59 -5.85
C PRO A 1 -29.45 -0.35 -4.65
N ASN A 2 -28.37 -0.21 -3.88
CA ASN A 2 -28.08 -1.08 -2.73
C ASN A 2 -29.09 -0.77 -1.61
N VAL A 3 -29.72 -1.78 -0.98
CA VAL A 3 -30.73 -1.60 0.09
C VAL A 3 -30.19 -0.73 1.23
N LEU A 4 -28.88 -0.82 1.49
CA LEU A 4 -28.17 0.02 2.45
C LEU A 4 -28.29 1.53 2.18
N ASN A 5 -28.41 1.95 0.92
CA ASN A 5 -28.54 3.38 0.57
C ASN A 5 -29.94 3.93 0.86
N GLN A 6 -30.90 3.08 1.22
CA GLN A 6 -32.26 3.48 1.62
C GLN A 6 -32.37 3.75 3.13
N LEU A 7 -31.35 3.35 3.91
CA LEU A 7 -31.27 3.57 5.34
C LEU A 7 -30.54 4.89 5.63
N ASP A 8 -30.86 5.53 6.75
CA ASP A 8 -30.11 6.67 7.30
C ASP A 8 -28.77 6.23 7.91
N LEU A 9 -27.84 7.18 8.04
CA LEU A 9 -26.46 6.93 8.47
C LEU A 9 -26.31 6.08 9.76
N PRO A 10 -27.10 6.29 10.84
CA PRO A 10 -26.98 5.48 12.04
C PRO A 10 -27.45 4.04 11.83
N HIS A 11 -28.52 3.81 11.07
CA HIS A 11 -28.99 2.45 10.78
C HIS A 11 -28.08 1.72 9.78
N GLN A 12 -27.46 2.42 8.83
CA GLN A 12 -26.40 1.85 7.99
C GLN A 12 -25.23 1.31 8.83
N ARG A 13 -24.89 1.95 9.95
CA ARG A 13 -23.81 1.54 10.85
C ARG A 13 -24.13 0.30 11.69
N LEU A 14 -25.40 -0.06 11.86
CA LEU A 14 -25.79 -1.31 12.50
C LEU A 14 -25.43 -2.52 11.63
N PHE A 15 -25.37 -2.33 10.31
CA PHE A 15 -24.87 -3.32 9.37
C PHE A 15 -23.35 -3.19 9.28
N CYS A 16 -22.68 -3.92 10.17
CA CYS A 16 -21.23 -4.05 10.15
C CYS A 16 -20.64 -4.66 8.86
N PRO A 17 -21.33 -5.46 8.02
CA PRO A 17 -20.72 -5.95 6.80
C PRO A 17 -20.83 -4.97 5.63
N ILE A 18 -19.70 -4.71 4.96
CA ILE A 18 -19.66 -4.13 3.61
C ILE A 18 -20.27 -5.16 2.66
N LEU A 19 -21.55 -4.97 2.36
CA LEU A 19 -22.32 -5.78 1.43
C LEU A 19 -22.41 -5.10 0.08
N THR A 20 -21.84 -5.74 -0.93
CA THR A 20 -22.04 -5.43 -2.33
C THR A 20 -22.43 -6.69 -3.07
N TYR A 21 -22.90 -6.56 -4.31
CA TYR A 21 -23.25 -7.71 -5.16
C TYR A 21 -22.10 -8.75 -5.31
N LYS A 22 -20.84 -8.33 -5.14
CA LYS A 22 -19.66 -9.21 -5.30
C LYS A 22 -18.85 -9.45 -4.02
N TYR A 23 -19.11 -8.70 -2.95
CA TYR A 23 -18.26 -8.69 -1.76
C TYR A 23 -19.10 -8.61 -0.49
N ALA A 24 -18.76 -9.42 0.50
CA ALA A 24 -19.31 -9.36 1.86
C ALA A 24 -18.15 -9.43 2.87
N CYS A 25 -17.87 -8.34 3.59
CA CYS A 25 -16.78 -8.30 4.56
C CYS A 25 -17.17 -7.48 5.79
N ASP A 26 -16.90 -7.98 6.99
CA ASP A 26 -17.10 -7.23 8.22
C ASP A 26 -16.20 -5.97 8.25
N ILE A 27 -16.77 -4.82 8.59
CA ILE A 27 -16.10 -3.52 8.65
C ILE A 27 -14.93 -3.54 9.64
N ARG A 28 -14.94 -4.40 10.66
CA ARG A 28 -13.82 -4.58 11.60
C ARG A 28 -12.57 -5.10 10.90
N VAL A 29 -12.72 -6.00 9.94
CA VAL A 29 -11.61 -6.45 9.07
C VAL A 29 -11.07 -5.27 8.26
N ILE A 30 -11.95 -4.38 7.81
CA ILE A 30 -11.52 -3.18 7.08
C ILE A 30 -10.86 -2.15 8.01
N HIS A 31 -11.31 -2.00 9.25
CA HIS A 31 -10.72 -1.11 10.24
C HIS A 31 -9.27 -1.47 10.53
N LEU A 32 -8.95 -2.77 10.63
CA LEU A 32 -7.59 -3.26 10.76
C LEU A 32 -6.69 -2.83 9.57
N MET A 33 -7.24 -2.65 8.36
CA MET A 33 -6.50 -2.09 7.21
C MET A 33 -6.37 -0.57 7.22
N ARG A 34 -7.15 0.14 8.04
CA ARG A 34 -7.07 1.61 8.15
C ARG A 34 -5.86 2.03 8.98
N GLU A 35 -5.41 1.18 9.90
CA GLU A 35 -4.21 1.41 10.70
C GLU A 35 -2.96 1.28 9.82
N ARG A 36 -2.39 2.43 9.44
CA ARG A 36 -1.14 2.51 8.68
C ARG A 36 0.08 2.40 9.59
N THR A 37 0.07 1.44 10.49
CA THR A 37 1.24 1.11 11.31
C THR A 37 2.14 0.13 10.58
N LEU A 38 3.42 0.17 10.91
CA LEU A 38 4.39 -0.77 10.35
C LEU A 38 4.02 -2.20 10.73
N GLY A 39 3.98 -3.06 9.72
CA GLY A 39 3.56 -4.45 9.87
C GLY A 39 2.08 -4.71 9.55
N ASN A 40 1.22 -3.72 9.35
CA ASN A 40 -0.19 -3.93 8.97
C ASN A 40 -0.35 -4.03 7.43
N SER A 41 0.19 -5.10 6.84
CA SER A 41 0.01 -5.38 5.41
C SER A 41 -1.26 -6.21 5.14
N PRO A 42 -1.93 -6.01 3.98
CA PRO A 42 -3.06 -6.86 3.57
C PRO A 42 -2.71 -8.34 3.50
N THR A 43 -1.45 -8.67 3.20
CA THR A 43 -0.95 -10.05 3.18
C THR A 43 -0.86 -10.64 4.58
N ARG A 44 -0.34 -9.89 5.56
CA ARG A 44 -0.31 -10.32 6.95
C ARG A 44 -1.73 -10.54 7.47
N GLN A 45 -2.63 -9.61 7.15
CA GLN A 45 -4.02 -9.72 7.60
C GLN A 45 -4.75 -10.91 6.97
N ALA A 46 -4.55 -11.18 5.67
CA ALA A 46 -5.10 -12.37 5.04
C ALA A 46 -4.56 -13.66 5.70
N LYS A 47 -3.26 -13.68 6.04
CA LYS A 47 -2.64 -14.79 6.76
C LYS A 47 -3.24 -14.97 8.16
N GLN A 48 -3.36 -13.89 8.92
CA GLN A 48 -3.95 -13.92 10.26
C GLN A 48 -5.41 -14.38 10.25
N LEU A 49 -6.21 -13.90 9.29
CA LEU A 49 -7.58 -14.37 9.12
C LEU A 49 -7.60 -15.87 8.80
N LYS A 50 -6.71 -16.34 7.92
CA LYS A 50 -6.61 -17.77 7.60
C LYS A 50 -6.24 -18.61 8.82
N GLU A 51 -5.30 -18.15 9.63
CA GLU A 51 -4.90 -18.81 10.88
C GLU A 51 -6.07 -18.86 11.88
N ASN A 52 -6.69 -17.72 12.18
CA ASN A 52 -7.82 -17.65 13.13
C ASN A 52 -9.01 -18.49 12.67
N HIS A 53 -9.37 -18.46 11.38
CA HIS A 53 -10.46 -19.27 10.85
C HIS A 53 -10.12 -20.77 10.86
N GLY A 54 -8.86 -21.13 10.62
CA GLY A 54 -8.39 -22.52 10.71
C GLY A 54 -8.44 -23.05 12.13
N GLU A 55 -7.97 -22.26 13.10
CA GLU A 55 -8.00 -22.61 14.52
C GLU A 55 -9.43 -22.77 15.04
N GLU A 56 -10.32 -21.82 14.75
CA GLU A 56 -11.74 -21.91 15.13
C GLU A 56 -12.41 -23.14 14.51
N TRP A 57 -12.11 -23.45 13.25
CA TRP A 57 -12.63 -24.66 12.61
C TRP A 57 -12.13 -25.93 13.28
N LEU A 58 -10.85 -26.01 13.64
CA LEU A 58 -10.27 -27.15 14.37
C LEU A 58 -10.89 -27.31 15.75
N ASN A 59 -11.11 -26.21 16.48
CA ASN A 59 -11.77 -26.26 17.79
C ASN A 59 -13.21 -26.78 17.69
N ARG A 60 -13.97 -26.33 16.69
CA ARG A 60 -15.32 -26.83 16.43
C ARG A 60 -15.32 -28.30 16.02
N LEU A 61 -14.36 -28.71 15.20
CA LEU A 61 -14.20 -30.10 14.80
C LEU A 61 -13.89 -30.99 16.01
N ALA A 62 -12.95 -30.59 16.87
CA ALA A 62 -12.60 -31.33 18.07
C ALA A 62 -13.82 -31.49 18.98
N HIS A 63 -14.56 -30.40 19.21
CA HIS A 63 -15.79 -30.43 20.00
C HIS A 63 -16.84 -31.36 19.38
N TYR A 64 -17.06 -31.28 18.06
CA TYR A 64 -17.97 -32.20 17.36
C TYR A 64 -17.56 -33.68 17.55
N MET A 65 -16.28 -34.00 17.40
CA MET A 65 -15.78 -35.36 17.54
C MET A 65 -15.93 -35.89 18.97
N GLU A 66 -15.71 -35.03 19.98
CA GLU A 66 -15.90 -35.37 21.40
C GLU A 66 -17.38 -35.65 21.73
N GLU A 67 -18.29 -34.83 21.22
CA GLU A 67 -19.74 -35.04 21.35
C GLU A 67 -20.17 -36.35 20.65
N CYS A 68 -19.64 -36.64 19.45
CA CYS A 68 -19.89 -37.90 18.76
C CYS A 68 -19.40 -39.10 19.56
N ALA A 69 -18.19 -39.05 20.13
CA ALA A 69 -17.65 -40.12 20.96
C ALA A 69 -18.51 -40.34 22.21
N THR A 70 -18.85 -39.25 22.91
CA THR A 70 -19.70 -39.29 24.11
C THR A 70 -21.09 -39.86 23.82
N PHE A 71 -21.64 -39.58 22.63
CA PHE A 71 -22.93 -40.10 22.22
C PHE A 71 -22.85 -41.58 21.78
N ALA A 72 -21.76 -41.98 21.12
CA ALA A 72 -21.51 -43.35 20.68
C ALA A 72 -21.33 -44.33 21.86
N ASP A 73 -20.75 -43.87 22.97
CA ASP A 73 -20.56 -44.69 24.18
C ASP A 73 -21.87 -45.00 24.92
N ARG A 74 -22.97 -44.32 24.58
CA ARG A 74 -24.28 -44.57 25.21
C ARG A 74 -24.94 -45.82 24.61
N PRO A 75 -25.63 -46.64 25.44
CA PRO A 75 -26.36 -47.78 24.91
C PRO A 75 -27.42 -47.33 23.90
N SER A 76 -27.34 -47.81 22.66
CA SER A 76 -28.31 -47.53 21.61
C SER A 76 -28.91 -48.83 21.05
N LEU A 77 -30.20 -48.79 20.71
CA LEU A 77 -30.90 -49.92 20.08
C LEU A 77 -30.58 -50.06 18.58
N PHE A 78 -30.00 -49.03 17.97
CA PHE A 78 -29.68 -48.95 16.55
C PHE A 78 -28.25 -48.44 16.33
N PRO A 79 -27.60 -48.80 15.21
CA PRO A 79 -26.30 -48.25 14.84
C PRO A 79 -26.36 -46.73 14.72
N VAL A 80 -25.44 -46.03 15.40
CA VAL A 80 -25.35 -44.57 15.33
C VAL A 80 -24.50 -44.17 14.12
N THR A 81 -25.04 -43.29 13.28
CA THR A 81 -24.33 -42.70 12.13
C THR A 81 -24.19 -41.19 12.32
N PHE A 82 -22.96 -40.69 12.20
CA PHE A 82 -22.65 -39.28 12.31
C PHE A 82 -22.44 -38.66 10.93
N GLN A 83 -22.80 -37.38 10.79
CA GLN A 83 -22.52 -36.64 9.56
C GLN A 83 -21.02 -36.31 9.45
N GLU A 84 -20.51 -36.25 8.23
CA GLU A 84 -19.13 -35.81 8.03
C GLU A 84 -19.02 -34.30 8.32
N PRO A 85 -17.99 -33.84 9.05
CA PRO A 85 -17.81 -32.43 9.35
C PRO A 85 -17.72 -31.58 8.09
N SER A 86 -18.31 -30.38 8.13
CA SER A 86 -18.21 -29.43 7.04
C SER A 86 -16.76 -29.04 6.76
N LYS A 87 -16.37 -29.00 5.48
CA LYS A 87 -15.03 -28.58 5.06
C LYS A 87 -14.74 -27.13 5.47
N PRO A 88 -13.47 -26.78 5.77
CA PRO A 88 -13.11 -25.42 6.12
C PRO A 88 -13.39 -24.47 4.96
N ILE A 89 -13.94 -23.29 5.29
CA ILE A 89 -14.23 -22.23 4.32
C ILE A 89 -12.94 -21.49 3.97
N GLU A 90 -12.67 -21.30 2.69
CA GLU A 90 -11.49 -20.56 2.24
C GLU A 90 -11.61 -19.07 2.55
N VAL A 91 -10.58 -18.53 3.21
CA VAL A 91 -10.48 -17.09 3.48
C VAL A 91 -10.10 -16.34 2.20
N PRO A 92 -10.72 -15.18 1.90
CA PRO A 92 -10.40 -14.39 0.72
C PRO A 92 -8.94 -13.94 0.63
N THR A 93 -8.45 -13.75 -0.60
CA THR A 93 -7.07 -13.35 -0.88
C THR A 93 -6.79 -11.88 -0.51
N ASN A 94 -5.50 -11.51 -0.40
CA ASN A 94 -5.10 -10.12 -0.16
C ASN A 94 -5.60 -9.13 -1.25
N LYS A 95 -5.67 -9.56 -2.52
CA LYS A 95 -6.23 -8.78 -3.64
C LYS A 95 -7.72 -8.50 -3.43
N TRP A 96 -8.44 -9.49 -2.91
CA TRP A 96 -9.85 -9.34 -2.56
C TRP A 96 -10.02 -8.34 -1.41
N LEU A 97 -9.23 -8.47 -0.33
CA LEU A 97 -9.25 -7.52 0.80
C LEU A 97 -8.96 -6.08 0.34
N LEU A 98 -7.95 -5.88 -0.51
CA LEU A 98 -7.64 -4.58 -1.11
C LEU A 98 -8.80 -4.02 -1.94
N SER A 99 -9.52 -4.87 -2.65
CA SER A 99 -10.68 -4.47 -3.46
C SER A 99 -11.82 -3.96 -2.57
N VAL A 100 -12.09 -4.65 -1.46
CA VAL A 100 -13.11 -4.22 -0.49
C VAL A 100 -12.68 -2.95 0.25
N TYR A 101 -11.41 -2.85 0.63
CA TYR A 101 -10.86 -1.64 1.23
C TYR A 101 -10.98 -0.42 0.31
N GLY A 102 -10.69 -0.59 -0.98
CA GLY A 102 -10.89 0.45 -1.98
C GLY A 102 -12.34 0.93 -2.02
N LYS A 103 -13.32 0.03 -1.89
CA LYS A 103 -14.75 0.40 -1.83
C LYS A 103 -15.10 1.20 -0.58
N ASP A 104 -14.53 0.86 0.58
CA ASP A 104 -14.67 1.64 1.82
C ASP A 104 -14.07 3.05 1.72
N ILE A 105 -12.91 3.18 1.05
CA ILE A 105 -12.30 4.50 0.81
C ILE A 105 -13.21 5.33 -0.07
N MET A 106 -13.72 4.74 -1.16
CA MET A 106 -14.57 5.46 -2.12
C MET A 106 -15.88 5.94 -1.48
N SER A 107 -16.50 5.14 -0.60
CA SER A 107 -17.74 5.55 0.08
C SER A 107 -17.55 6.72 1.04
N ARG A 108 -16.32 6.96 1.51
CA ARG A 108 -15.98 8.04 2.46
C ARG A 108 -15.13 9.13 1.82
N LEU A 109 -14.91 9.08 0.51
CA LEU A 109 -13.98 9.97 -0.18
C LEU A 109 -14.33 11.44 0.02
N ASP A 110 -15.62 11.79 -0.04
CA ASP A 110 -16.08 13.16 0.17
C ASP A 110 -15.83 13.64 1.59
N HIS A 111 -16.03 12.78 2.60
CA HIS A 111 -15.70 13.12 3.98
C HIS A 111 -14.18 13.23 4.20
N ILE A 112 -13.38 12.36 3.58
CA ILE A 112 -11.91 12.43 3.63
C ILE A 112 -11.43 13.72 2.99
N LYS A 113 -11.96 14.05 1.81
CA LYS A 113 -11.70 15.30 1.10
C LYS A 113 -12.11 16.47 1.98
N ALA A 114 -13.33 16.50 2.50
CA ALA A 114 -13.82 17.54 3.39
C ALA A 114 -12.98 17.68 4.66
N SER A 115 -12.52 16.60 5.27
CA SER A 115 -11.65 16.62 6.46
C SER A 115 -10.29 17.26 6.14
N ILE A 116 -9.68 16.86 5.02
CA ILE A 116 -8.41 17.45 4.54
C ILE A 116 -8.65 18.91 4.15
N THR A 117 -9.72 19.21 3.41
CA THR A 117 -10.01 20.56 2.92
C THR A 117 -10.62 21.47 3.98
N SER A 118 -11.12 20.95 5.09
CA SER A 118 -11.60 21.72 6.24
C SER A 118 -10.42 22.15 7.10
N LYS A 119 -9.52 21.22 7.44
CA LYS A 119 -8.33 21.53 8.24
C LYS A 119 -7.32 22.40 7.49
N PHE A 120 -7.21 22.21 6.18
CA PHE A 120 -6.17 22.85 5.37
C PHE A 120 -6.72 23.72 4.24
N GLY A 121 -8.03 23.84 4.05
CA GLY A 121 -8.56 24.46 2.83
C GLY A 121 -8.45 23.55 1.60
N ASN A 122 -9.09 23.91 0.48
CA ASN A 122 -9.06 23.11 -0.74
C ASN A 122 -7.63 22.85 -1.21
N ILE A 123 -7.33 21.60 -1.63
CA ILE A 123 -6.09 21.29 -2.35
C ILE A 123 -6.15 22.08 -3.65
N LEU A 124 -5.25 23.06 -3.79
CA LEU A 124 -5.22 23.96 -4.93
C LEU A 124 -4.23 23.47 -5.99
N LYS A 125 -3.12 22.87 -5.53
CA LYS A 125 -2.05 22.46 -6.44
C LYS A 125 -1.32 21.23 -5.93
N MET A 126 -1.51 20.13 -6.65
CA MET A 126 -0.52 19.08 -6.72
C MET A 126 0.52 19.54 -7.73
N ASP A 127 1.78 19.58 -7.31
CA ASP A 127 2.96 19.86 -8.14
C ASP A 127 3.53 21.29 -8.11
N LEU A 128 4.56 21.47 -7.28
CA LEU A 128 5.65 22.40 -7.55
C LEU A 128 6.94 21.59 -7.65
N THR A 129 7.17 20.93 -8.78
CA THR A 129 8.48 20.37 -9.14
C THR A 129 9.48 21.51 -9.31
N LYS A 130 10.14 21.91 -8.22
CA LYS A 130 11.24 22.89 -8.27
C LYS A 130 12.54 22.12 -8.34
N LYS A 131 13.42 22.52 -9.27
CA LYS A 131 14.80 22.05 -9.34
C LYS A 131 15.57 22.66 -8.16
N ILE A 132 15.48 22.08 -6.95
CA ILE A 132 16.13 22.62 -5.74
C ILE A 132 17.60 22.21 -5.74
N ILE A 133 18.38 22.84 -6.62
CA ILE A 133 19.82 22.57 -6.74
C ILE A 133 20.65 23.71 -6.13
N LYS A 134 20.10 24.93 -6.01
CA LYS A 134 20.87 26.11 -5.60
C LYS A 134 20.83 26.46 -4.11
N LYS A 135 19.91 25.90 -3.32
CA LYS A 135 19.67 26.33 -1.93
C LYS A 135 20.07 25.33 -0.84
N LEU A 136 20.54 24.14 -1.21
CA LEU A 136 21.03 23.15 -0.26
C LEU A 136 22.54 23.36 -0.05
N SER A 137 22.95 23.64 1.19
CA SER A 137 24.35 23.68 1.63
C SER A 137 24.79 22.30 2.16
N GLY A 138 26.10 22.06 2.25
CA GLY A 138 26.67 20.81 2.78
C GLY A 138 26.77 19.65 1.77
N HIS A 139 26.96 18.42 2.26
CA HIS A 139 27.17 17.19 1.46
C HIS A 139 26.03 16.86 0.47
N ALA A 140 24.86 17.50 0.62
CA ALA A 140 23.70 17.32 -0.24
C ALA A 140 23.58 18.39 -1.36
N LYS A 141 24.58 19.27 -1.50
CA LYS A 141 24.65 20.31 -2.54
C LYS A 141 24.79 19.64 -3.91
N GLY A 142 23.79 19.79 -4.76
CA GLY A 142 23.79 19.21 -6.12
C GLY A 142 23.19 17.82 -6.23
N THR A 143 22.85 17.17 -5.11
CA THR A 143 22.45 15.76 -5.03
C THR A 143 20.95 15.52 -4.99
N ALA A 144 20.12 16.57 -5.00
CA ALA A 144 18.66 16.43 -5.06
C ALA A 144 18.12 17.24 -6.25
N PRO A 145 17.79 16.61 -7.38
CA PRO A 145 17.37 17.31 -8.57
C PRO A 145 15.94 17.85 -8.48
N TRP A 146 15.06 17.26 -7.66
CA TRP A 146 13.63 17.61 -7.66
C TRP A 146 12.98 17.53 -6.27
N LEU A 147 12.22 18.58 -5.92
CA LEU A 147 11.25 18.54 -4.83
C LEU A 147 9.84 18.59 -5.44
N SER A 148 8.98 17.65 -5.09
CA SER A 148 7.56 17.69 -5.41
C SER A 148 6.76 17.94 -4.13
N SER A 149 6.04 19.06 -4.09
CA SER A 149 5.19 19.43 -2.95
C SER A 149 3.72 19.49 -3.32
N VAL A 150 2.85 19.17 -2.37
CA VAL A 150 1.39 19.37 -2.47
C VAL A 150 1.02 20.56 -1.59
N GLY A 151 0.31 21.53 -2.18
CA GLY A 151 -0.10 22.76 -1.50
C GLY A 151 -1.62 22.98 -1.53
N ASN A 152 -2.11 23.68 -0.51
CA ASN A 152 -3.51 24.07 -0.42
C ASN A 152 -3.78 25.48 -1.00
N LYS A 153 -5.05 25.90 -1.00
CA LYS A 153 -5.50 27.24 -1.44
C LYS A 153 -4.94 28.41 -0.62
N ARG A 154 -4.36 28.11 0.54
CA ARG A 154 -3.71 29.06 1.45
C ARG A 154 -2.19 29.11 1.25
N ALA A 155 -1.67 28.43 0.22
CA ALA A 155 -0.25 28.29 -0.09
C ALA A 155 0.59 27.59 1.00
N GLU A 156 -0.06 26.86 1.92
CA GLU A 156 0.64 26.02 2.89
C GLU A 156 1.03 24.69 2.23
N ILE A 157 2.24 24.21 2.53
CA ILE A 157 2.76 22.93 2.01
C ILE A 157 2.34 21.80 2.94
N LEU A 158 1.61 20.82 2.41
CA LEU A 158 1.07 19.68 3.16
C LEU A 158 2.03 18.50 3.20
N ILE A 159 2.71 18.24 2.08
CA ILE A 159 3.72 17.19 1.96
C ILE A 159 4.77 17.63 0.94
N SER A 160 6.02 17.24 1.20
CA SER A 160 7.21 17.53 0.42
C SER A 160 7.99 16.24 0.21
N VAL A 161 8.14 15.81 -1.04
CA VAL A 161 8.89 14.60 -1.41
C VAL A 161 10.13 15.00 -2.20
N LEU A 162 11.30 14.62 -1.70
CA LEU A 162 12.57 14.77 -2.41
C LEU A 162 12.78 13.54 -3.29
N THR A 163 12.98 13.77 -4.57
CA THR A 163 13.29 12.71 -5.54
C THR A 163 14.63 12.94 -6.20
N ASP A 164 15.33 11.84 -6.44
CA ASP A 164 16.60 11.78 -7.14
C ASP A 164 16.52 10.83 -8.33
N GLN A 165 17.51 10.85 -9.22
CA GLN A 165 17.61 9.86 -10.28
C GLN A 165 18.11 8.53 -9.74
N ASP A 166 17.59 7.44 -10.30
CA ASP A 166 18.04 6.09 -10.00
C ASP A 166 19.55 5.96 -10.32
N PRO A 167 20.40 5.63 -9.33
CA PRO A 167 21.85 5.59 -9.55
C PRO A 167 22.27 4.53 -10.57
N GLN A 168 21.52 3.43 -10.69
CA GLN A 168 21.81 2.37 -11.66
C GLN A 168 21.50 2.86 -13.08
N ASP A 169 20.34 3.48 -13.27
CA ASP A 169 19.94 4.01 -14.57
C ASP A 169 20.90 5.14 -15.02
N VAL A 170 21.39 5.96 -14.08
CA VAL A 170 22.39 7.02 -14.35
C VAL A 170 23.74 6.44 -14.76
N ALA A 171 24.19 5.36 -14.11
CA ALA A 171 25.44 4.70 -14.46
C ALA A 171 25.40 4.11 -15.88
N LEU A 172 24.30 3.44 -16.24
CA LEU A 172 24.07 2.92 -17.59
C LEU A 172 24.03 4.04 -18.63
N LEU A 173 23.34 5.14 -18.33
CA LEU A 173 23.30 6.30 -19.22
C LEU A 173 24.68 6.92 -19.42
N ARG A 174 25.50 6.98 -18.37
CA ARG A 174 26.88 7.47 -18.46
C ARG A 174 27.73 6.57 -19.35
N GLN A 175 27.63 5.26 -19.20
CA GLN A 175 28.35 4.32 -20.06
C GLN A 175 27.97 4.51 -21.53
N ALA A 176 26.67 4.46 -21.84
CA ALA A 176 26.18 4.63 -23.22
C ALA A 176 26.56 6.00 -23.80
N LYS A 177 26.55 7.06 -22.99
CA LYS A 177 26.97 8.39 -23.43
C LYS A 177 28.48 8.47 -23.66
N GLY A 178 29.28 7.76 -22.88
CA GLY A 178 30.73 7.62 -23.09
C GLY A 178 31.02 6.98 -24.44
N GLU A 179 30.40 5.83 -24.72
CA GLU A 179 30.54 5.09 -25.98
C GLU A 179 30.12 5.95 -27.19
N GLN A 180 29.01 6.69 -27.09
CA GLN A 180 28.60 7.62 -28.14
C GLN A 180 29.65 8.71 -28.41
N LEU A 181 30.28 9.26 -27.36
CA LEU A 181 31.28 10.32 -27.51
C LEU A 181 32.63 9.81 -28.04
N GLU A 182 32.95 8.54 -27.80
CA GLU A 182 34.08 7.83 -28.41
C GLU A 182 33.88 7.70 -29.93
N GLU A 183 32.68 7.34 -30.36
CA GLU A 183 32.31 7.25 -31.78
C GLU A 183 32.35 8.62 -32.48
N GLU A 184 32.00 9.70 -31.76
CA GLU A 184 32.10 11.09 -32.23
C GLU A 184 33.56 11.64 -32.25
N ARG A 185 34.58 10.80 -31.97
CA ARG A 185 36.03 11.11 -32.01
C ARG A 185 36.46 12.30 -31.14
N LEU A 186 35.93 12.42 -29.93
CA LEU A 186 36.41 13.42 -28.98
C LEU A 186 37.68 12.94 -28.27
N PRO A 187 38.78 13.73 -28.24
CA PRO A 187 40.11 13.23 -27.94
C PRO A 187 40.41 12.95 -26.46
N ILE A 188 39.55 13.38 -25.52
CA ILE A 188 39.71 13.12 -24.08
C ILE A 188 38.33 12.99 -23.44
N ILE A 189 37.93 11.75 -23.10
CA ILE A 189 36.67 11.46 -22.44
C ILE A 189 36.96 11.22 -20.96
N THR A 190 36.72 12.25 -20.17
CA THR A 190 36.71 12.14 -18.70
C THR A 190 35.28 11.95 -18.21
N ASP A 191 35.08 11.27 -17.09
CA ASP A 191 33.75 11.07 -16.49
C ASP A 191 32.99 12.40 -16.24
N ASN A 192 33.76 13.47 -15.98
CA ASN A 192 33.25 14.83 -15.90
C ASN A 192 32.67 15.35 -17.23
N LEU A 193 33.35 15.09 -18.35
CA LEU A 193 32.90 15.48 -19.69
C LEU A 193 31.62 14.73 -20.08
N VAL A 194 31.56 13.42 -19.80
CA VAL A 194 30.37 12.60 -20.00
C VAL A 194 29.19 13.15 -19.20
N SER A 195 29.39 13.41 -17.90
CA SER A 195 28.37 13.99 -17.03
C SER A 195 27.89 15.38 -17.48
N LEU A 196 28.78 16.19 -18.07
CA LEU A 196 28.46 17.50 -18.65
C LEU A 196 27.65 17.38 -19.96
N ARG A 197 27.84 16.29 -20.71
CA ARG A 197 27.20 16.08 -22.02
C ARG A 197 25.86 15.35 -21.94
N ILE A 198 25.55 14.72 -20.81
CA ILE A 198 24.22 14.20 -20.53
C ILE A 198 23.24 15.35 -20.36
N SER A 199 22.27 15.45 -21.26
CA SER A 199 21.21 16.43 -21.21
C SER A 199 20.15 16.06 -20.16
N LYS A 200 19.39 17.06 -19.71
CA LYS A 200 18.23 16.84 -18.83
C LYS A 200 17.14 16.01 -19.51
N LYS A 201 17.06 16.05 -20.85
CA LYS A 201 16.08 15.28 -21.63
C LYS A 201 16.43 13.80 -21.61
N GLU A 202 17.70 13.46 -21.78
CA GLU A 202 18.20 12.09 -21.66
C GLU A 202 17.98 11.54 -20.25
N LEU A 203 18.29 12.31 -19.20
CA LEU A 203 18.01 11.91 -17.82
C LEU A 203 16.52 11.69 -17.54
N ALA A 204 15.63 12.44 -18.19
CA ALA A 204 14.19 12.27 -18.01
C ALA A 204 13.63 11.08 -18.82
N MET A 205 14.30 10.71 -19.91
CA MET A 205 13.88 9.65 -20.82
C MET A 205 14.39 8.29 -20.38
N TYR A 206 15.62 8.23 -19.85
CA TYR A 206 16.33 6.98 -19.59
C TYR A 206 16.56 6.69 -18.10
N CYS A 207 16.35 7.64 -17.19
CA CYS A 207 16.51 7.42 -15.76
C CYS A 207 15.18 7.57 -15.01
N ARG A 208 14.83 6.57 -14.21
CA ARG A 208 13.68 6.65 -13.30
C ARG A 208 13.99 7.55 -12.12
N ARG A 209 12.95 8.18 -11.58
CA ARG A 209 13.05 8.92 -10.32
C ARG A 209 12.80 8.00 -9.15
N ARG A 210 13.65 8.08 -8.12
CA ARG A 210 13.45 7.45 -6.81
C ARG A 210 13.26 8.49 -5.74
N THR A 211 12.45 8.17 -4.73
CA THR A 211 12.34 9.01 -3.53
C THR A 211 13.61 8.86 -2.69
N ARG A 212 14.23 9.97 -2.32
CA ARG A 212 15.49 9.95 -1.58
C ARG A 212 15.25 9.45 -0.14
N GLY A 213 16.15 8.59 0.33
CA GLY A 213 16.12 8.10 1.72
C GLY A 213 15.10 7.00 1.99
N VAL A 214 14.46 6.44 0.96
CA VAL A 214 13.56 5.29 1.12
C VAL A 214 14.29 4.12 1.75
N GLU A 215 15.44 3.72 1.24
CA GLU A 215 16.21 2.56 1.78
C GLU A 215 16.66 2.79 3.23
N ASN A 216 17.17 3.97 3.57
CA ASN A 216 17.52 4.30 4.96
C ASN A 216 16.30 4.34 5.87
N THR A 217 15.17 4.86 5.39
CA THR A 217 13.93 4.90 6.15
C THR A 217 13.40 3.47 6.36
N VAL A 218 13.39 2.64 5.31
CA VAL A 218 13.03 1.21 5.37
C VAL A 218 13.95 0.48 6.34
N ARG A 219 15.26 0.70 6.29
CA ARG A 219 16.22 0.07 7.21
C ARG A 219 16.03 0.52 8.66
N LEU A 220 15.85 1.82 8.90
CA LEU A 220 15.56 2.35 10.24
C LEU A 220 14.24 1.79 10.77
N ILE A 221 13.27 1.63 9.89
CA ILE A 221 11.98 0.98 10.17
C ILE A 221 12.16 -0.50 10.51
N GLU A 222 12.96 -1.24 9.75
CA GLU A 222 13.29 -2.65 9.98
C GLU A 222 14.07 -2.83 11.28
N CYS A 223 14.90 -1.87 11.69
CA CYS A 223 15.59 -1.89 12.98
C CYS A 223 14.68 -1.53 14.17
N LEU A 224 13.51 -0.94 13.92
CA LEU A 224 12.51 -0.64 14.95
C LEU A 224 11.44 -1.74 15.09
N LEU A 225 11.45 -2.74 14.19
CA LEU A 225 10.60 -3.93 14.18
C LEU A 225 11.38 -5.16 14.68
#